data_AF-A0A418X644-F1
#
_entry.id   AF-A0A418X644-F1
#
_cell.length_a   1.000
_cell.length_b   1.000
_cell.length_c   1.000
_cell.angle_alpha   90.00
_cell.angle_beta   90.00
_cell.angle_gamma   90.00
#
_symmetry.space_group_name_H-M   'P 1'
#
loop_
_entity.id
_entity.type
_entity.pdbx_description
1 polymer ?
#
loop_
_entity_poly.entity_id
_entity_poly.type
_entity_poly.pdbx_seq_one_letter_code
_entity_poly.pdbx_strand_id
1 'polypeptide(L)' 'MSFRVTPRFKVLLEAAAAREHRSLTNMLETLLFAYCDQHGLSDRAESAKAPNKNNNGAKQ' A
#
# COMPACT_ATOMS: atom_id res chain seq x y z
N MET A 1 -7.57 -14.91 4.74
CA MET A 1 -8.16 -14.88 3.38
C MET A 1 -7.36 -15.85 2.51
N SER A 2 -8.01 -16.68 1.68
CA SER A 2 -7.31 -17.65 0.82
C SER A 2 -7.49 -17.28 -0.65
N PHE A 3 -6.40 -17.06 -1.37
CA PHE A 3 -6.43 -16.70 -2.79
C PHE A 3 -6.10 -17.91 -3.66
N ARG A 4 -6.92 -18.14 -4.69
CA ARG A 4 -6.57 -19.04 -5.78
C ARG A 4 -5.91 -18.22 -6.88
N VAL A 5 -4.62 -18.45 -7.07
CA VAL A 5 -3.80 -17.73 -8.06
C VAL A 5 -3.22 -18.72 -9.06
N THR A 6 -2.84 -18.20 -10.23
CA THR A 6 -2.14 -19.03 -11.22
C THR A 6 -0.72 -19.36 -10.74
N PRO A 7 -0.13 -20.49 -11.17
CA PRO A 7 1.26 -20.82 -10.85
C PRO A 7 2.24 -19.70 -11.26
N ARG A 8 1.99 -19.06 -12.41
CA ARG A 8 2.79 -17.93 -12.91
C ARG A 8 2.76 -16.74 -11.95
N PHE A 9 1.59 -16.39 -11.41
CA PHE A 9 1.48 -15.30 -10.45
C PHE A 9 2.30 -15.59 -9.19
N LYS A 10 2.20 -16.82 -8.66
CA LYS A 10 2.96 -17.23 -7.47
C LYS A 10 4.46 -17.07 -7.67
N VAL A 11 5.01 -17.56 -8.80
CA VAL A 11 6.44 -17.47 -9.11
C VAL A 11 6.91 -16.01 -9.21
N LEU A 12 6.13 -15.15 -9.87
CA LEU A 12 6.47 -13.73 -10.01
C LEU A 12 6.42 -13.00 -8.66
N LEU A 13 5.42 -13.30 -7.83
CA LEU A 13 5.30 -12.72 -6.50
C LEU A 13 6.46 -13.15 -5.59
N GLU A 14 6.84 -14.43 -5.63
CA GLU A 14 8.01 -14.95 -4.90
C GLU A 14 9.30 -14.26 -5.33
N ALA A 15 9.52 -14.11 -6.64
CA ALA A 15 10.69 -13.41 -7.14
C ALA A 15 10.73 -11.93 -6.70
N ALA A 16 9.60 -11.23 -6.72
CA ALA A 16 9.52 -9.84 -6.29
C ALA A 16 9.74 -9.69 -4.77
N ALA A 17 9.10 -10.55 -3.96
CA ALA A 17 9.25 -10.55 -2.52
C ALA A 17 10.69 -10.88 -2.08
N ALA A 18 11.33 -11.85 -2.75
CA ALA A 18 12.73 -12.20 -2.51
C ALA A 18 13.68 -11.03 -2.80
N ARG A 19 13.43 -10.27 -3.88
CA ARG A 19 14.24 -9.09 -4.25
C ARG A 19 14.17 -7.97 -3.23
N GLU A 20 13.02 -7.77 -2.58
CA GLU A 20 12.83 -6.74 -1.56
C GLU A 20 13.02 -7.22 -0.12
N HIS A 21 13.35 -8.50 0.08
CA HIS A 21 13.52 -9.12 1.39
C HIS A 21 12.26 -8.98 2.27
N ARG A 22 11.07 -9.11 1.65
CA ARG A 22 9.76 -9.04 2.33
C ARG A 22 9.02 -10.36 2.22
N SER A 23 8.02 -10.57 3.07
CA SER A 23 7.09 -11.69 2.94
C SER A 23 6.18 -11.53 1.71
N LEU A 24 5.63 -12.64 1.20
CA LEU A 24 4.73 -12.62 0.04
C LEU A 24 3.50 -11.73 0.26
N THR A 25 2.90 -11.79 1.45
CA THR A 25 1.75 -10.97 1.81
C THR A 25 2.11 -9.49 1.81
N ASN A 26 3.23 -9.12 2.41
CA ASN A 26 3.66 -7.72 2.48
C ASN A 26 4.02 -7.17 1.09
N MET A 27 4.62 -8.01 0.23
CA MET A 27 4.86 -7.67 -1.16
C MET A 27 3.54 -7.46 -1.92
N LEU A 28 2.57 -8.34 -1.72
CA LEU A 28 1.26 -8.22 -2.34
C LEU A 28 0.51 -6.95 -1.90
N GLU A 29 0.54 -6.63 -0.61
CA GLU A 29 -0.02 -5.38 -0.06
C GLU A 29 0.65 -4.16 -0.70
N THR A 30 1.98 -4.16 -0.79
CA THR A 30 2.74 -3.07 -1.42
C THR A 30 2.35 -2.87 -2.89
N LEU A 31 2.29 -3.96 -3.67
CA LEU A 31 1.89 -3.92 -5.07
C LEU A 31 0.44 -3.44 -5.24
N LEU A 32 -0.46 -3.86 -4.34
CA LEU A 32 -1.86 -3.44 -4.35
C LEU A 32 -1.97 -1.94 -4.06
N PHE A 33 -1.30 -1.44 -3.04
CA PHE A 33 -1.31 0.00 -2.73
C PHE A 33 -0.69 0.83 -3.85
N ALA A 34 0.43 0.39 -4.41
CA ALA A 34 1.06 1.09 -5.53
C ALA A 34 0.14 1.13 -6.77
N TYR A 35 -0.60 0.06 -7.05
CA TYR A 35 -1.61 0.04 -8.11
C TYR A 35 -2.76 1.01 -7.80
N CYS A 36 -3.30 0.97 -6.58
CA CYS A 36 -4.39 1.86 -6.19
C CYS A 36 -4.00 3.33 -6.27
N ASP A 37 -2.80 3.69 -5.78
CA ASP A 37 -2.26 5.05 -5.84
C ASP A 37 -2.10 5.56 -7.28
N GLN A 38 -1.51 4.74 -8.16
CA GLN A 38 -1.37 5.06 -9.59
C GLN A 38 -2.70 5.29 -10.31
N HIS A 39 -3.77 4.66 -9.84
CA HIS A 39 -5.10 4.74 -10.42
C HIS A 39 -6.04 5.70 -9.66
N GLY A 40 -5.56 6.41 -8.63
CA GLY A 40 -6.38 7.29 -7.80
C GLY A 40 -7.48 6.56 -7.01
N LEU A 41 -7.32 5.26 -6.80
CA LEU A 41 -8.23 4.42 -6.03
C LEU A 41 -7.89 4.55 -4.54
N SER A 42 -8.13 5.72 -3.97
CA SER A 42 -8.02 5.90 -2.53
C SER A 42 -9.28 5.40 -1.83
N ASP A 43 -9.08 4.74 -0.70
CA ASP A 43 -10.12 4.64 0.31
C ASP A 43 -10.58 6.07 0.68
N ARG A 44 -11.83 6.38 0.35
CA ARG A 44 -12.42 7.68 0.65
C ARG A 44 -12.70 7.85 2.15
N ALA A 45 -12.57 6.80 2.97
CA ALA A 45 -12.73 6.88 4.41
C ALA A 45 -11.49 7.51 5.11
N GLU A 46 -10.27 7.30 4.62
CA GLU A 46 -9.05 7.90 5.19
C GLU A 46 -8.84 9.34 4.72
N SER A 47 -9.29 9.68 3.50
CA SER A 47 -9.25 11.07 2.98
C SER A 47 -10.15 12.05 3.75
N ALA A 48 -11.02 11.56 4.65
CA ALA A 48 -11.85 12.40 5.52
C ALA A 48 -11.13 12.87 6.80
N LYS A 49 -9.92 12.37 7.12
CA LYS A 49 -9.07 12.96 8.16
C LYS A 49 -8.27 14.12 7.58
N ALA A 50 -8.86 15.31 7.62
CA ALA A 50 -8.24 16.56 7.25
C ALA A 50 -6.86 16.77 7.91
N PRO A 51 -5.90 17.44 7.24
CA PRO A 51 -4.63 17.82 7.84
C PRO A 51 -4.88 18.88 8.92
N ASN A 52 -4.74 18.49 10.19
CA ASN A 52 -4.76 19.43 11.30
C ASN A 52 -3.49 20.30 11.30
N LYS A 53 -3.51 21.42 10.57
CA LYS A 53 -2.51 22.49 10.64
C LYS A 53 -2.69 23.25 11.97
N ASN A 54 -2.13 22.73 13.06
CA ASN A 54 -1.94 23.51 14.28
C ASN A 54 -0.74 24.45 14.09
N ASN A 55 -1.00 25.62 13.49
CA ASN A 55 -0.06 26.74 13.47
C ASN A 55 -0.08 27.43 14.83
N ASN A 56 0.81 27.03 15.75
CA ASN A 56 1.07 27.83 16.96
C ASN A 56 2.17 28.86 16.67
N GLY A 57 1.78 29.97 16.05
CA GLY A 57 2.47 31.24 16.20
C GLY A 57 1.96 31.92 17.46
N ALA A 58 2.61 31.69 18.61
CA ALA A 58 2.39 32.46 19.82
C ALA A 58 3.61 33.36 20.04
N LYS A 59 3.47 34.59 19.58
CA LYS A 59 4.30 35.74 19.91
C LYS A 59 4.01 36.15 21.35
N GLN A 60 5.02 36.21 22.22
CA GLN A 60 5.07 37.06 23.42
C GLN A 60 6.52 37.33 23.79
#